data_AF-A0A1G1P6X4-F1
#
_entry.id   AF-A0A1G1P6X4-F1
#
_cell.length_a   1.000
_cell.length_b   1.000
_cell.length_c   1.000
_cell.angle_alpha   90.00
_cell.angle_beta   90.00
_cell.angle_gamma   90.00
#
_symmetry.space_group_name_H-M   'P 1'
#
loop_
_entity.id
_entity.type
_entity.pdbx_description
1 polymer ?
#
loop_
_entity_poly.entity_id
_entity_poly.type
_entity_poly.pdbx_seq_one_letter_code
_entity_poly.pdbx_strand_id
1 'polypeptide(L)'
;MVILSLAVMGCTTTQKGAATGGLAGATLGGIIGHQSGDGVAGAAIGGAVGTAAGMIVGDKLEKKFCPEGGEVYTEDIKFCPKHGVELKIRDR
;
A
#
# COMPACT_ATOMS: atom_id res chain seq x y z
N MET A 1 8.07 -7.30 -22.37
CA MET A 1 9.17 -6.47 -21.82
C MET A 1 8.87 -4.97 -21.91
N VAL A 2 7.60 -4.56 -21.71
CA VAL A 2 7.14 -3.16 -21.68
C VAL A 2 6.54 -2.82 -20.30
N ILE A 3 6.16 -3.84 -19.53
CA ILE A 3 5.55 -3.74 -18.19
C ILE A 3 6.59 -3.40 -17.12
N LEU A 4 7.86 -3.78 -17.33
CA LEU A 4 8.96 -3.51 -16.41
C LEU A 4 9.48 -2.06 -16.54
N SER A 5 9.30 -1.43 -17.70
CA SER A 5 9.81 -0.09 -18.01
C SER A 5 9.01 1.03 -17.33
N LEU A 6 7.75 0.79 -16.98
CA LEU A 6 6.95 1.69 -16.14
C LEU A 6 7.32 1.60 -14.65
N ALA A 7 8.07 0.57 -14.24
CA ALA A 7 8.41 0.36 -12.83
C ALA A 7 9.57 1.22 -12.31
N VAL A 8 10.24 2.00 -13.19
CA VAL A 8 11.49 2.70 -12.86
C VAL A 8 11.36 4.22 -12.76
N MET A 9 10.23 4.84 -13.14
CA MET A 9 10.10 6.30 -13.10
C MET A 9 9.52 6.87 -11.79
N GLY A 10 9.20 6.03 -10.81
CA GLY A 10 8.86 6.49 -9.47
C GLY A 10 8.31 5.37 -8.61
N CYS A 11 8.92 5.13 -7.46
CA CYS A 11 8.40 4.23 -6.44
C CYS A 11 7.14 4.89 -5.82
N THR A 12 6.01 4.88 -6.53
CA THR A 12 4.78 5.55 -6.10
C THR A 12 4.10 4.76 -4.98
N THR A 13 3.37 5.45 -4.11
CA THR A 13 2.58 4.83 -3.04
C THR A 13 1.57 3.82 -3.60
N THR A 14 0.98 4.10 -4.77
CA THR A 14 0.10 3.22 -5.56
C THR A 14 0.81 1.92 -5.94
N GLN A 15 2.02 1.98 -6.49
CA GLN A 15 2.76 0.79 -6.91
C GLN A 15 3.24 -0.04 -5.71
N LYS A 16 3.70 0.64 -4.65
CA LYS A 16 4.07 -0.04 -3.39
C LYS A 16 2.85 -0.72 -2.77
N GLY A 17 1.69 -0.05 -2.78
CA GLY A 17 0.42 -0.60 -2.33
C GLY A 17 0.00 -1.81 -3.16
N ALA A 18 0.07 -1.72 -4.48
CA ALA A 18 -0.23 -2.81 -5.42
C ALA A 18 0.67 -4.02 -5.21
N ALA A 19 1.99 -3.82 -5.13
CA ALA A 19 2.95 -4.89 -4.94
C ALA A 19 2.78 -5.56 -3.57
N THR A 20 2.63 -4.77 -2.51
CA THR A 20 2.46 -5.28 -1.15
C THR A 20 1.12 -6.00 -1.00
N GLY A 21 0.03 -5.39 -1.50
CA GLY A 21 -1.30 -5.97 -1.48
C GLY A 21 -1.40 -7.23 -2.33
N GLY A 22 -0.75 -7.25 -3.49
CA GLY A 22 -0.68 -8.42 -4.37
C GLY A 22 0.07 -9.59 -3.78
N LEU A 23 1.27 -9.34 -3.24
CA LEU A 23 2.05 -10.39 -2.58
C LEU A 23 1.34 -10.90 -1.32
N ALA A 24 0.84 -10.01 -0.46
CA ALA A 24 0.10 -10.40 0.73
C ALA A 24 -1.18 -11.17 0.37
N GLY A 25 -1.96 -10.65 -0.58
CA GLY A 25 -3.19 -11.27 -1.05
C GLY A 25 -2.95 -12.64 -1.71
N ALA A 26 -1.90 -12.78 -2.52
CA ALA A 26 -1.55 -14.06 -3.14
C ALA A 26 -1.09 -15.10 -2.10
N THR A 27 -0.33 -14.67 -1.10
CA THR A 27 0.13 -15.58 -0.04
C THR A 27 -1.04 -16.07 0.80
N LEU A 28 -1.89 -15.14 1.26
CA LEU A 28 -3.08 -15.46 2.06
C LEU A 28 -4.09 -16.28 1.25
N GLY A 29 -4.38 -15.84 0.03
CA GLY A 29 -5.26 -16.55 -0.89
C GLY A 29 -4.73 -17.94 -1.24
N GLY A 30 -3.41 -18.10 -1.37
CA GLY A 30 -2.77 -19.39 -1.61
C GLY A 30 -2.94 -20.37 -0.45
N ILE A 31 -2.75 -19.90 0.78
CA ILE A 31 -2.96 -20.70 1.99
C ILE A 31 -4.43 -21.13 2.12
N ILE A 32 -5.35 -20.19 1.93
CA ILE A 32 -6.80 -20.45 2.04
C ILE A 32 -7.26 -21.37 0.91
N GLY A 33 -6.82 -21.12 -0.33
CA GLY A 33 -7.13 -21.95 -1.49
C GLY A 33 -6.56 -23.36 -1.36
N HIS A 34 -5.40 -23.52 -0.73
CA HIS A 34 -4.79 -24.83 -0.49
C HIS A 34 -5.67 -25.72 0.41
N GLN A 35 -6.37 -25.13 1.39
CA GLN A 35 -7.36 -25.88 2.19
C GLN A 35 -8.59 -26.30 1.38
N SER A 36 -8.91 -25.60 0.29
CA SER A 36 -10.03 -25.93 -0.60
C SER A 36 -9.63 -26.86 -1.76
N GLY A 37 -8.37 -27.31 -1.80
CA GLY A 37 -7.84 -28.19 -2.85
C GLY A 37 -7.14 -27.47 -4.01
N ASP A 38 -7.19 -26.13 -4.07
CA ASP A 38 -6.66 -25.32 -5.17
C ASP A 38 -5.94 -24.06 -4.67
N GLY A 39 -4.74 -24.25 -4.13
CA GLY A 39 -3.88 -23.15 -3.65
C GLY A 39 -3.44 -22.20 -4.75
N VAL A 40 -3.27 -22.67 -5.98
CA VAL A 40 -2.88 -21.82 -7.12
C VAL A 40 -4.02 -20.87 -7.49
N ALA A 41 -5.26 -21.35 -7.52
CA ALA A 41 -6.43 -20.52 -7.79
C ALA A 41 -6.61 -19.47 -6.68
N GLY A 42 -6.49 -19.90 -5.42
CA GLY A 42 -6.57 -18.98 -4.28
C GLY A 42 -5.48 -17.90 -4.32
N ALA A 43 -4.24 -18.25 -4.67
CA ALA A 43 -3.14 -17.30 -4.82
C ALA A 43 -3.35 -16.34 -6.00
N ALA A 44 -3.87 -16.82 -7.13
CA ALA A 44 -4.16 -15.98 -8.30
C ALA A 44 -5.27 -14.96 -7.99
N ILE A 45 -6.37 -15.41 -7.36
CA ILE A 45 -7.49 -14.55 -7.00
C ILE A 45 -7.07 -13.55 -5.92
N GLY A 46 -6.44 -14.04 -4.85
CA GLY A 46 -5.95 -13.19 -3.76
C GLY A 46 -4.92 -12.17 -4.23
N GLY A 47 -4.04 -12.57 -5.17
CA GLY A 47 -3.07 -11.67 -5.79
C GLY A 47 -3.71 -10.61 -6.69
N ALA A 48 -4.67 -10.99 -7.52
CA ALA A 48 -5.38 -10.05 -8.40
C ALA A 48 -6.21 -9.04 -7.59
N VAL A 49 -6.97 -9.51 -6.59
CA VAL A 49 -7.77 -8.64 -5.71
C VAL A 49 -6.86 -7.76 -4.84
N GLY A 50 -5.79 -8.34 -4.28
CA GLY A 50 -4.84 -7.62 -3.44
C GLY A 50 -4.06 -6.54 -4.20
N THR A 51 -3.66 -6.80 -5.45
CA THR A 51 -3.02 -5.79 -6.31
C THR A 51 -3.99 -4.67 -6.64
N ALA A 52 -5.23 -4.97 -7.04
CA ALA A 52 -6.24 -3.97 -7.38
C ALA A 52 -6.60 -3.09 -6.18
N ALA A 53 -6.85 -3.68 -5.01
CA ALA A 53 -7.12 -2.94 -3.78
C ALA A 53 -5.92 -2.08 -3.36
N GLY A 54 -4.71 -2.63 -3.46
CA GLY A 54 -3.47 -1.93 -3.15
C GLY A 54 -3.20 -0.72 -4.06
N MET A 55 -3.58 -0.81 -5.34
CA MET A 55 -3.53 0.34 -6.26
C MET A 55 -4.49 1.44 -5.81
N ILE A 56 -5.76 1.11 -5.57
CA ILE A 56 -6.79 2.11 -5.22
C ILE A 56 -6.45 2.81 -3.89
N VAL A 57 -6.04 2.05 -2.88
CA VAL A 57 -5.69 2.59 -1.57
C VAL A 57 -4.39 3.39 -1.62
N GLY A 58 -3.38 2.92 -2.35
CA GLY A 58 -2.11 3.62 -2.47
C GLY A 58 -2.22 4.99 -3.14
N ASP A 59 -3.26 5.20 -3.97
CA ASP A 59 -3.55 6.49 -4.60
C ASP A 59 -4.19 7.51 -3.64
N LYS A 60 -5.01 7.02 -2.71
CA LYS A 60 -5.75 7.84 -1.73
C LYS A 60 -5.05 8.00 -0.38
N LEU A 61 -3.92 7.34 -0.15
CA LEU A 61 -3.20 7.43 1.11
C LEU A 61 -2.53 8.80 1.23
N GLU A 62 -3.14 9.69 1.98
CA GLU A 62 -2.54 10.98 2.30
C GLU A 62 -1.52 10.76 3.42
N LYS A 63 -0.53 11.65 3.52
CA LYS A 63 0.46 11.58 4.59
C LYS A 63 0.56 12.95 5.20
N LYS A 64 0.50 12.99 6.53
CA LYS A 64 0.65 14.22 7.27
C LYS A 64 2.09 14.34 7.73
N PHE A 65 2.62 15.56 7.76
CA PHE A 65 3.99 15.81 8.18
C PHE A 65 3.99 16.77 9.36
N CYS A 66 4.98 16.59 10.24
CA CYS A 66 5.22 17.52 11.32
C CYS A 66 5.99 18.74 10.78
N PRO A 67 5.46 19.96 10.91
CA PRO A 67 6.16 21.16 10.45
C PRO A 67 7.44 21.44 11.25
N GLU A 68 7.47 21.06 12.52
CA GLU A 68 8.60 21.29 13.44
C GLU A 68 9.70 20.24 13.29
N GLY A 69 9.32 18.96 13.19
CA GLY A 69 10.27 17.83 13.22
C GLY A 69 10.57 17.19 11.86
N GLY A 70 9.86 17.54 10.79
CA GLY A 70 10.00 16.93 9.47
C GLY A 70 9.57 15.46 9.37
N GLU A 71 9.13 14.85 10.48
CA GLU A 71 8.66 13.47 10.53
C GLU A 71 7.30 13.33 9.82
N VAL A 72 7.16 12.28 9.02
CA VAL A 72 5.92 11.96 8.31
C VAL A 72 5.15 10.91 9.11
N TYR A 73 3.90 11.23 9.41
CA TYR A 73 2.98 10.39 10.16
C TYR A 73 1.80 9.98 9.28
N THR A 74 1.18 8.86 9.65
CA THR A 74 -0.08 8.43 9.06
C THR A 74 -1.19 9.41 9.43
N GLU A 75 -2.21 9.47 8.58
CA GLU A 75 -3.31 10.43 8.68
C GLU A 75 -4.14 10.29 9.97
N ASP A 76 -4.10 9.11 10.57
CA ASP A 76 -4.77 8.76 11.83
C ASP A 76 -4.27 9.61 13.01
N ILE A 77 -3.02 10.10 12.94
CA ILE A 77 -2.44 10.94 13.98
C ILE A 77 -2.78 12.41 13.66
N LYS A 78 -3.44 13.09 14.61
CA LYS A 78 -3.77 14.52 14.50
C LYS A 78 -2.64 15.45 14.97
N PHE A 79 -1.87 15.02 15.97
CA PHE A 79 -0.85 15.82 16.64
C PHE A 79 0.52 15.13 16.60
N CYS A 80 1.59 15.89 16.38
CA CYS A 80 2.94 15.35 16.47
C CYS A 80 3.24 14.89 17.90
N PRO A 81 3.62 13.62 18.14
CA PRO A 81 3.88 13.11 19.48
C PRO A 81 5.08 13.77 20.17
N LYS A 82 6.02 14.33 19.40
CA LYS A 82 7.22 15.00 19.94
C LYS A 82 7.06 16.49 20.22
N HIS A 83 6.18 17.17 19.48
CA HIS A 83 6.09 18.65 19.51
C HIS A 83 4.69 19.16 19.92
N GLY A 84 3.67 18.30 19.94
CA GLY A 84 2.30 18.67 20.29
C GLY A 84 1.58 19.55 19.25
N VAL A 85 2.21 19.83 18.10
CA VAL A 85 1.62 20.63 17.02
C VAL A 85 0.75 19.79 16.10
N GLU A 86 -0.23 20.42 15.46
CA GLU A 86 -1.08 19.77 14.47
C GLU A 86 -0.28 19.37 13.22
N LEU A 87 -0.54 18.16 12.75
CA LEU A 87 0.09 17.61 11.56
C LEU A 87 -0.52 18.25 10.31
N LYS A 88 0.31 18.78 9.42
CA LYS A 88 -0.14 19.36 8.15
C LYS A 88 -0.24 18.27 7.08
N ILE A 89 -1.32 18.29 6.31
CA ILE A 89 -1.45 17.48 5.10
C ILE A 89 -0.56 18.12 4.04
N ARG A 90 0.19 17.29 3.31
CA ARG A 90 0.98 17.75 2.17
C ARG A 90 0.07 17.77 0.94
N ASP A 91 -0.73 18.82 0.82
CA ASP A 91 -1.45 19.13 -0.42
C ASP A 91 -0.41 19.20 -1.56
N ARG A 92 -0.61 18.37 -2.58
CA ARG A 92 0.29 18.27 -3.74
C ARG A 92 0.10 19.46 -4.67
#